data_AF-A0A9Q9VTF8-F1
#
_entry.id   AF-A0A9Q9VTF8-F1
#
_cell.length_a   1.000
_cell.length_b   1.000
_cell.length_c   1.000
_cell.angle_alpha   90.00
_cell.angle_beta   90.00
_cell.angle_gamma   90.00
#
_symmetry.space_group_name_H-M   'P 1'
#
loop_
_entity.id
_entity.type
_entity.pdbx_description
1 polymer ?
#
loop_
_entity_poly.entity_id
_entity_poly.type
_entity_poly.pdbx_seq_one_letter_code
_entity_poly.pdbx_strand_id
1 'polypeptide(L)'
;MADTSERGLEAEPLKGEVAEGGVSKEKSCTEKLGVSRLNGWRTAAFLLSLFVCLVVVFAFSFILPCPVRPQYLSTWNHTLSDAATYDFLAVEDANEDKAMDVFFIYKDAAASRNTCLSQNLSIPCLVLTAVDGTDGKTLWERPLAAEFDWLECGVKGLGLQGTGCLVAHADNLTAIDKKTGTGFNYAHVNITKIKVLCI
;
A
#
# COMPACT_ATOMS: atom_id res chain seq x y z
N MET A 1 -64.30 2.54 6.06
CA MET A 1 -65.03 1.48 5.34
C MET A 1 -65.03 0.25 6.24
N ALA A 2 -66.23 -0.19 6.67
CA ALA A 2 -66.57 -1.34 7.53
C ALA A 2 -65.90 -1.36 8.93
N ASP A 3 -66.58 -1.12 10.07
CA ASP A 3 -67.72 -1.87 10.67
C ASP A 3 -67.32 -3.34 10.93
N THR A 4 -67.39 -3.94 12.13
CA THR A 4 -68.49 -4.00 13.12
C THR A 4 -67.92 -4.71 14.38
N SER A 5 -68.21 -4.24 15.62
CA SER A 5 -69.10 -4.88 16.64
C SER A 5 -68.61 -6.18 17.30
N GLU A 6 -68.81 -6.50 18.59
CA GLU A 6 -69.66 -5.97 19.67
C GLU A 6 -69.15 -6.47 21.04
N ARG A 7 -69.74 -5.90 22.09
CA ARG A 7 -69.48 -6.04 23.53
C ARG A 7 -69.89 -7.41 24.12
N GLY A 8 -69.31 -7.70 25.29
CA GLY A 8 -70.12 -7.76 26.53
C GLY A 8 -70.20 -9.09 27.31
N LEU A 9 -70.19 -8.92 28.65
CA LEU A 9 -70.74 -9.79 29.72
C LEU A 9 -69.84 -10.95 30.18
N GLU A 10 -69.15 -10.81 31.32
CA GLU A 10 -69.62 -11.07 32.71
C GLU A 10 -70.00 -12.53 32.99
N ALA A 11 -69.23 -13.19 33.86
CA ALA A 11 -69.71 -14.06 34.95
C ALA A 11 -68.52 -14.63 35.74
N GLU A 12 -68.27 -14.07 36.93
CA GLU A 12 -67.74 -14.81 38.09
C GLU A 12 -68.93 -15.60 38.69
N PRO A 13 -68.79 -16.79 39.33
CA PRO A 13 -68.57 -16.77 40.77
C PRO A 13 -67.93 -18.04 41.43
N LEU A 14 -67.25 -17.79 42.56
CA LEU A 14 -67.27 -18.46 43.87
C LEU A 14 -67.39 -20.01 44.02
N LYS A 15 -66.59 -20.52 44.97
CA LYS A 15 -66.96 -21.36 46.16
C LYS A 15 -66.34 -22.77 46.21
N GLY A 16 -65.70 -23.08 47.35
CA GLY A 16 -65.42 -24.46 47.76
C GLY A 16 -64.29 -24.60 48.78
N GLU A 17 -64.66 -24.66 50.05
CA GLU A 17 -63.83 -24.77 51.24
C GLU A 17 -63.48 -26.25 51.59
N VAL A 18 -62.48 -26.43 52.46
CA VAL A 18 -62.22 -27.57 53.39
C VAL A 18 -61.55 -28.87 52.90
N ALA A 19 -60.28 -28.97 53.33
CA ALA A 19 -59.60 -30.02 54.11
C ALA A 19 -59.38 -31.48 53.65
N GLU A 20 -58.16 -31.90 54.02
CA GLU A 20 -57.69 -33.22 54.47
C GLU A 20 -57.58 -34.38 53.47
N GLY A 21 -56.47 -35.11 53.63
CA GLY A 21 -56.30 -36.47 53.09
C GLY A 21 -55.05 -36.60 52.23
N GLY A 22 -53.97 -37.06 52.85
CA GLY A 22 -52.65 -37.11 52.25
C GLY A 22 -52.41 -38.17 51.17
N VAL A 23 -51.11 -38.33 50.91
CA VAL A 23 -50.41 -39.36 50.13
C VAL A 23 -49.93 -38.92 48.74
N SER A 24 -48.60 -38.84 48.65
CA SER A 24 -47.75 -39.13 47.49
C SER A 24 -47.73 -38.13 46.33
N LYS A 25 -46.65 -37.34 46.28
CA LYS A 25 -45.70 -37.37 45.15
C LYS A 25 -44.50 -36.46 45.40
N GLU A 26 -43.38 -37.10 45.73
CA GLU A 26 -42.04 -36.58 45.50
C GLU A 26 -41.85 -36.35 43.99
N LYS A 27 -42.12 -35.12 43.52
CA LYS A 27 -41.64 -34.60 42.23
C LYS A 27 -41.96 -33.12 42.12
N SER A 28 -41.20 -32.30 42.84
CA SER A 28 -41.23 -30.84 42.70
C SER A 28 -39.84 -30.25 42.78
N CYS A 29 -38.87 -30.79 42.02
CA CYS A 29 -37.53 -30.18 41.89
C CYS A 29 -36.97 -30.22 40.46
N THR A 30 -37.78 -30.52 39.43
CA THR A 30 -37.23 -30.69 38.06
C THR A 30 -37.66 -29.58 37.09
N GLU A 31 -38.81 -28.93 37.29
CA GLU A 31 -39.30 -27.91 36.33
C GLU A 31 -38.59 -26.55 36.46
N LYS A 32 -38.17 -26.13 37.66
CA LYS A 32 -37.45 -24.84 37.84
C LYS A 32 -36.03 -24.84 37.25
N LEU A 33 -35.40 -26.00 37.14
CA LEU A 33 -34.06 -26.15 36.53
C LEU A 33 -34.10 -26.14 35.00
N GLY A 34 -35.23 -26.51 34.38
CA GLY A 34 -35.41 -26.49 32.93
C GLY A 34 -35.48 -25.08 32.37
N VAL A 35 -36.24 -24.18 33.01
CA VAL A 35 -36.41 -22.79 32.55
C VAL A 35 -35.14 -21.94 32.78
N SER A 36 -34.39 -22.17 33.87
CA SER A 36 -33.12 -21.47 34.10
C SER A 36 -32.00 -21.94 33.15
N ARG A 37 -31.96 -23.24 32.82
CA ARG A 37 -31.06 -23.79 31.80
C ARG A 37 -31.38 -23.29 30.39
N LEU A 38 -32.67 -23.16 30.04
CA LEU A 38 -33.09 -22.61 28.75
C LEU A 38 -32.67 -21.14 28.61
N ASN A 39 -32.78 -20.35 29.69
CA ASN A 39 -32.34 -18.96 29.68
C ASN A 39 -30.80 -18.84 29.65
N GLY A 40 -30.09 -19.71 30.38
CA GLY A 40 -28.63 -19.79 30.34
C GLY A 40 -28.08 -20.26 28.99
N TRP A 41 -28.76 -21.20 28.32
CA TRP A 41 -28.37 -21.69 27.00
C TRP A 41 -28.51 -20.62 25.92
N ARG A 42 -29.59 -19.81 25.97
CA ARG A 42 -29.76 -18.67 25.07
C ARG A 42 -28.64 -17.65 25.28
N THR A 43 -28.34 -17.30 26.53
CA THR A 43 -27.24 -16.39 26.86
C THR A 43 -25.87 -16.95 26.45
N ALA A 44 -25.64 -18.25 26.65
CA ALA A 44 -24.40 -18.91 26.23
C ALA A 44 -24.24 -18.90 24.70
N ALA A 45 -25.31 -19.11 23.94
CA ALA A 45 -25.29 -19.00 22.48
C ALA A 45 -24.97 -17.58 22.01
N PHE A 46 -25.54 -16.55 22.65
CA PHE A 46 -25.20 -15.15 22.37
C PHE A 46 -23.74 -14.84 22.70
N LEU A 47 -23.24 -15.26 23.86
CA LEU A 47 -21.85 -15.06 24.25
C LEU A 47 -20.88 -15.80 23.33
N LEU A 48 -21.22 -17.01 22.89
CA LEU A 48 -20.42 -17.79 21.95
C LEU A 48 -20.39 -17.10 20.57
N SER A 49 -21.52 -16.56 20.11
CA SER A 49 -21.57 -15.78 18.88
C SER A 49 -20.72 -14.51 18.96
N LEU A 50 -20.78 -13.77 20.09
CA LEU A 50 -19.94 -12.60 20.32
C LEU A 50 -18.46 -12.97 20.40
N PHE A 51 -18.12 -14.05 21.10
CA PHE A 51 -16.75 -14.53 21.23
C PHE A 51 -16.18 -14.93 19.87
N VAL A 52 -16.92 -15.69 19.06
CA VAL A 52 -16.50 -16.06 17.70
C VAL A 52 -16.33 -14.80 16.83
N CYS A 53 -17.26 -13.84 16.88
CA CYS A 53 -17.10 -12.57 16.17
C CYS A 53 -15.84 -11.81 16.59
N LEU A 54 -15.58 -11.70 17.90
CA LEU A 54 -14.38 -11.05 18.41
C LEU A 54 -13.12 -11.77 17.94
N VAL A 55 -13.07 -13.10 18.07
CA VAL A 55 -11.93 -13.91 17.61
C VAL A 55 -11.68 -13.72 16.12
N VAL A 56 -12.74 -13.69 15.30
CA VAL A 56 -12.61 -13.48 13.85
C VAL A 56 -12.07 -12.08 13.53
N VAL A 57 -12.60 -11.02 14.16
CA VAL A 57 -12.11 -9.65 13.96
C VAL A 57 -10.67 -9.50 14.44
N PHE A 58 -10.35 -10.05 15.62
CA PHE A 58 -8.98 -10.06 16.14
C PHE A 58 -8.04 -10.83 15.21
N ALA A 59 -8.46 -12.01 14.75
CA ALA A 59 -7.71 -12.79 13.78
C ALA A 59 -7.49 -11.98 12.51
N PHE A 60 -8.48 -11.28 11.94
CA PHE A 60 -8.22 -10.43 10.78
C PHE A 60 -7.31 -9.24 11.08
N SER A 61 -7.37 -8.64 12.27
CA SER A 61 -6.42 -7.57 12.65
C SER A 61 -4.99 -8.06 12.91
N PHE A 62 -4.80 -9.36 13.25
CA PHE A 62 -3.48 -9.96 13.46
C PHE A 62 -2.96 -10.76 12.24
N ILE A 63 -3.86 -11.33 11.43
CA ILE A 63 -3.60 -12.10 10.18
C ILE A 63 -3.51 -11.19 8.96
N LEU A 64 -4.05 -9.97 9.03
CA LEU A 64 -3.56 -8.83 8.27
C LEU A 64 -2.58 -8.07 9.17
N PRO A 65 -1.44 -8.67 9.60
CA PRO A 65 -0.45 -7.87 10.29
C PRO A 65 -0.15 -6.72 9.33
N CYS A 66 -0.17 -5.50 9.86
CA CYS A 66 0.37 -4.34 9.15
C CYS A 66 1.60 -4.85 8.40
N PRO A 67 1.60 -4.82 7.04
CA PRO A 67 2.69 -5.38 6.26
C PRO A 67 3.94 -4.85 6.91
N VAL A 68 4.78 -5.77 7.44
CA VAL A 68 5.98 -5.44 8.20
C VAL A 68 6.60 -4.32 7.40
N ARG A 69 6.56 -3.07 7.88
CA ARG A 69 7.09 -1.97 7.08
C ARG A 69 8.51 -2.45 6.80
N PRO A 70 8.91 -2.64 5.52
CA PRO A 70 10.33 -2.59 5.19
C PRO A 70 10.95 -1.49 6.03
N GLN A 71 12.20 -1.64 6.42
CA GLN A 71 12.94 -0.69 7.23
C GLN A 71 13.16 0.62 6.43
N TYR A 72 12.09 1.19 5.86
CA TYR A 72 11.95 2.50 5.30
C TYR A 72 12.40 3.44 6.40
N LEU A 73 13.56 4.03 6.21
CA LEU A 73 13.94 5.16 7.01
C LEU A 73 12.89 6.23 6.72
N SER A 74 12.16 6.65 7.76
CA SER A 74 11.10 7.66 7.61
C SER A 74 11.63 8.94 6.94
N THR A 75 12.93 9.18 7.07
CA THR A 75 13.69 10.21 6.38
C THR A 75 15.11 9.68 6.16
N TRP A 76 15.64 9.83 4.96
CA TRP A 76 17.05 9.63 4.67
C TRP A 76 17.68 10.94 4.19
N ASN A 77 19.01 11.02 4.25
CA ASN A 77 19.77 12.16 3.78
C ASN A 77 20.94 11.65 2.93
N HIS A 78 21.04 12.15 1.71
CA HIS A 78 22.14 11.85 0.79
C HIS A 78 22.93 13.13 0.52
N THR A 79 24.13 13.19 1.08
CA THR A 79 25.00 14.37 1.01
C THR A 79 26.03 14.22 -0.08
N LEU A 80 26.12 15.22 -0.95
CA LEU A 80 27.13 15.33 -1.99
C LEU A 80 28.09 16.46 -1.63
N SER A 81 29.35 16.13 -1.37
CA SER A 81 30.31 17.04 -0.72
C SER A 81 30.79 18.20 -1.59
N ASP A 82 30.82 18.01 -2.91
CA ASP A 82 31.32 18.99 -3.88
C ASP A 82 30.55 18.88 -5.19
N ALA A 83 29.23 19.08 -5.11
CA ALA A 83 28.34 18.87 -6.23
C ALA A 83 27.52 20.12 -6.58
N ALA A 84 27.51 20.49 -7.86
CA ALA A 84 26.52 21.40 -8.41
C ALA A 84 25.34 20.59 -8.96
N THR A 85 24.15 20.82 -8.40
CA THR A 85 22.90 20.16 -8.85
C THR A 85 22.32 20.89 -10.04
N TYR A 86 21.71 20.14 -10.97
CA TYR A 86 20.93 20.69 -12.08
C TYR A 86 19.43 20.70 -11.72
N ASP A 87 18.64 21.48 -12.45
CA ASP A 87 17.19 21.62 -12.26
C ASP A 87 16.39 20.37 -12.74
N PHE A 88 17.03 19.21 -12.77
CA PHE A 88 16.39 17.95 -13.11
C PHE A 88 16.22 17.10 -11.85
N LEU A 89 14.95 16.79 -11.56
CA LEU A 89 14.57 15.81 -10.57
C LEU A 89 13.36 15.05 -11.09
N ALA A 90 13.45 13.72 -11.07
CA ALA A 90 12.32 12.85 -11.38
C ALA A 90 12.16 11.82 -10.26
N VAL A 91 10.94 11.31 -10.13
CA VAL A 91 10.62 10.32 -9.11
C VAL A 91 9.86 9.18 -9.77
N GLU A 92 10.43 7.98 -9.73
CA GLU A 92 9.89 6.77 -10.36
C GLU A 92 10.28 5.53 -9.57
N ASP A 93 9.53 4.44 -9.68
CA ASP A 93 9.89 3.15 -9.09
C ASP A 93 10.97 2.47 -9.95
N ALA A 94 12.23 2.51 -9.51
CA ALA A 94 13.39 2.01 -10.25
C ALA A 94 13.63 0.52 -10.04
N ASN A 95 13.49 0.05 -8.80
CA ASN A 95 13.80 -1.31 -8.37
C ASN A 95 12.56 -2.26 -8.34
N GLU A 96 11.37 -1.75 -8.68
CA GLU A 96 10.07 -2.45 -8.66
C GLU A 96 9.61 -2.90 -7.26
N ASP A 97 10.03 -2.19 -6.21
CA ASP A 97 9.62 -2.45 -4.83
C ASP A 97 8.34 -1.69 -4.40
N LYS A 98 7.74 -0.93 -5.33
CA LYS A 98 6.56 -0.07 -5.14
C LYS A 98 6.80 1.18 -4.28
N ALA A 99 8.04 1.42 -3.84
CA ALA A 99 8.46 2.72 -3.36
C ALA A 99 8.88 3.59 -4.55
N MET A 100 8.82 4.89 -4.33
CA MET A 100 9.17 5.88 -5.34
C MET A 100 10.62 6.28 -5.12
N ASP A 101 11.49 6.00 -6.08
CA ASP A 101 12.92 6.31 -6.06
C ASP A 101 13.19 7.68 -6.68
N VAL A 102 14.30 8.31 -6.32
CA VAL A 102 14.65 9.67 -6.74
C VAL A 102 15.78 9.63 -7.76
N PHE A 103 15.56 10.29 -8.90
CA PHE A 103 16.54 10.47 -9.97
C PHE A 103 16.93 11.95 -10.02
N PHE A 104 18.23 12.24 -9.98
CA PHE A 104 18.73 13.60 -10.09
C PHE A 104 20.08 13.63 -10.80
N ILE A 105 20.44 14.80 -11.30
CA ILE A 105 21.72 15.03 -11.97
C ILE A 105 22.55 15.98 -11.13
N TYR A 106 23.81 15.61 -10.96
CA TYR A 106 24.80 16.46 -10.32
C TYR A 106 26.12 16.45 -11.06
N LYS A 107 26.92 17.48 -10.79
CA LYS A 107 28.28 17.61 -11.29
C LYS A 107 29.24 17.58 -10.11
N ASP A 108 30.07 16.54 -10.03
CA ASP A 108 31.14 16.41 -9.04
C ASP A 108 32.49 16.51 -9.74
N ALA A 109 33.29 17.51 -9.42
CA ALA A 109 34.59 17.76 -10.06
C ALA A 109 35.65 16.69 -9.74
N ALA A 110 35.55 16.03 -8.58
CA ALA A 110 36.51 15.03 -8.10
C ALA A 110 36.10 13.61 -8.53
N ALA A 111 34.84 13.23 -8.36
CA ALA A 111 34.33 11.92 -8.75
C ALA A 111 34.31 11.74 -10.28
N SER A 112 33.99 12.80 -11.02
CA SER A 112 33.94 12.80 -12.50
C SER A 112 35.28 12.43 -13.15
N ARG A 113 36.42 12.71 -12.51
CA ARG A 113 37.72 12.54 -13.17
C ARG A 113 38.00 11.10 -13.57
N ASN A 114 37.64 10.12 -12.74
CA ASN A 114 37.89 8.71 -13.05
C ASN A 114 36.72 8.06 -13.81
N THR A 115 35.48 8.39 -13.43
CA THR A 115 34.27 7.82 -14.03
C THR A 115 34.05 8.32 -15.45
N CYS A 116 34.22 9.62 -15.72
CA CYS A 116 34.04 10.19 -17.07
C CYS A 116 35.14 9.74 -18.03
N LEU A 117 36.40 9.67 -17.59
CA LEU A 117 37.50 9.19 -18.43
C LEU A 117 37.31 7.74 -18.84
N SER A 118 36.82 6.88 -17.96
CA SER A 118 36.55 5.47 -18.28
C SER A 118 35.50 5.29 -19.39
N GLN A 119 34.64 6.29 -19.59
CA GLN A 119 33.59 6.29 -20.63
C GLN A 119 33.91 7.22 -21.80
N ASN A 120 35.15 7.72 -21.91
CA ASN A 120 35.62 8.64 -22.95
C ASN A 120 34.85 9.98 -23.01
N LEU A 121 34.35 10.49 -21.87
CA LEU A 121 33.70 11.79 -21.80
C LEU A 121 34.69 12.90 -21.42
N SER A 122 34.36 14.13 -21.81
CA SER A 122 35.08 15.33 -21.40
C SER A 122 34.88 15.62 -19.91
N ILE A 123 35.93 16.03 -19.22
CA ILE A 123 35.88 16.46 -17.81
C ILE A 123 35.61 17.98 -17.79
N PRO A 124 34.74 18.48 -16.90
CA PRO A 124 33.90 17.75 -15.94
C PRO A 124 32.60 17.26 -16.60
N CYS A 125 32.27 15.96 -16.44
CA CYS A 125 31.01 15.40 -16.93
C CYS A 125 29.92 15.41 -15.86
N LEU A 126 28.68 15.15 -16.27
CA LEU A 126 27.51 15.06 -15.39
C LEU A 126 27.33 13.63 -14.92
N VAL A 127 26.70 13.45 -13.77
CA VAL A 127 26.34 12.12 -13.25
C VAL A 127 24.84 12.11 -13.00
N LEU A 128 24.14 11.23 -13.73
CA LEU A 128 22.75 10.87 -13.45
C LEU A 128 22.76 9.74 -12.43
N THR A 129 22.10 9.96 -11.31
CA THR A 129 22.06 9.01 -10.20
C THR A 129 20.64 8.68 -9.84
N ALA A 130 20.39 7.38 -9.61
CA ALA A 130 19.16 6.86 -9.04
C ALA A 130 19.42 6.48 -7.59
N VAL A 131 18.56 6.95 -6.69
CA VAL A 131 18.64 6.71 -5.26
C VAL A 131 17.35 6.09 -4.77
N ASP A 132 17.50 5.03 -4.00
CA ASP A 132 16.42 4.29 -3.37
C ASP A 132 15.62 5.20 -2.44
N GLY A 133 14.31 5.29 -2.67
CA GLY A 133 13.39 6.12 -1.89
C GLY A 133 13.22 5.65 -0.45
N THR A 134 13.63 4.43 -0.13
CA THR A 134 13.41 3.77 1.15
C THR A 134 14.49 4.06 2.18
N ASP A 135 15.74 4.07 1.75
CA ASP A 135 16.91 4.18 2.63
C ASP A 135 17.95 5.20 2.14
N GLY A 136 17.75 5.80 0.96
CA GLY A 136 18.66 6.79 0.40
C GLY A 136 19.95 6.21 -0.18
N LYS A 137 20.02 4.89 -0.41
CA LYS A 137 21.18 4.28 -1.05
C LYS A 137 21.16 4.48 -2.55
N THR A 138 22.34 4.68 -3.11
CA THR A 138 22.53 4.74 -4.56
C THR A 138 22.25 3.38 -5.19
N LEU A 139 21.28 3.34 -6.11
CA LEU A 139 20.96 2.16 -6.91
C LEU A 139 21.95 2.02 -8.07
N TRP A 140 22.17 3.11 -8.80
CA TRP A 140 23.13 3.18 -9.89
C TRP A 140 23.52 4.62 -10.19
N GLU A 141 24.67 4.77 -10.85
CA GLU A 141 25.17 6.05 -11.35
C GLU A 141 25.63 5.91 -12.80
N ARG A 142 25.32 6.92 -13.59
CA ARG A 142 25.71 6.98 -15.00
C ARG A 142 26.34 8.33 -15.32
N PRO A 143 27.60 8.36 -15.78
CA PRO A 143 28.16 9.58 -16.32
C PRO A 143 27.50 9.92 -17.67
N LEU A 144 27.23 11.20 -17.86
CA LEU A 144 26.62 11.82 -19.03
C LEU A 144 27.51 12.97 -19.52
N ALA A 145 27.39 13.31 -20.80
CA ALA A 145 28.12 14.44 -21.37
C ALA A 145 27.74 15.74 -20.66
N ALA A 146 28.72 16.64 -20.52
CA ALA A 146 28.52 17.95 -19.90
C ALA A 146 27.49 18.82 -20.65
N GLU A 147 27.41 18.62 -21.97
CA GLU A 147 26.43 19.24 -22.84
C GLU A 147 25.17 18.37 -22.86
N PHE A 148 24.10 18.80 -22.19
CA PHE A 148 22.77 18.19 -22.27
C PHE A 148 21.72 19.30 -22.41
N ASP A 149 20.66 19.03 -23.17
CA ASP A 149 19.58 19.98 -23.39
C ASP A 149 18.39 19.68 -22.45
N TRP A 150 18.00 18.41 -22.37
CA TRP A 150 16.90 17.97 -21.53
C TRP A 150 17.02 16.50 -21.16
N LEU A 151 16.40 16.15 -20.04
CA LEU A 151 16.29 14.78 -19.56
C LEU A 151 14.88 14.56 -19.00
N GLU A 152 14.26 13.45 -19.35
CA GLU A 152 12.92 13.07 -18.85
C GLU A 152 12.92 11.59 -18.48
N CYS A 153 12.62 11.29 -17.21
CA CYS A 153 12.43 9.92 -16.73
C CYS A 153 10.94 9.59 -16.62
N GLY A 154 10.60 8.29 -16.70
CA GLY A 154 9.20 7.83 -16.69
C GLY A 154 8.59 7.69 -18.09
N VAL A 155 9.39 7.90 -19.14
CA VAL A 155 8.95 7.73 -20.52
C VAL A 155 8.68 6.24 -20.78
N LYS A 156 7.44 5.94 -21.14
CA LYS A 156 6.97 4.59 -21.48
C LYS A 156 7.23 4.28 -22.95
N GLY A 157 7.47 3.01 -23.26
CA GLY A 157 7.69 2.57 -24.64
C GLY A 157 9.11 2.84 -25.13
N LEU A 158 10.07 2.98 -24.21
CA LEU A 158 11.49 2.95 -24.56
C LEU A 158 11.92 1.50 -24.80
N GLY A 159 12.40 1.20 -26.00
CA GLY A 159 12.73 -0.17 -26.43
C GLY A 159 11.49 -1.04 -26.71
N LEU A 160 11.55 -2.33 -26.36
CA LEU A 160 10.47 -3.28 -26.68
C LEU A 160 9.21 -3.08 -25.83
N GLN A 161 9.34 -2.74 -24.54
CA GLN A 161 8.24 -2.34 -23.62
C GLN A 161 8.74 -1.61 -22.34
N GLY A 162 9.97 -1.08 -22.35
CA GLY A 162 10.60 -0.53 -21.16
C GLY A 162 10.04 0.84 -20.75
N THR A 163 10.20 1.16 -19.45
CA THR A 163 10.12 2.53 -18.92
C THR A 163 11.52 2.97 -18.56
N GLY A 164 11.91 4.18 -18.90
CA GLY A 164 13.29 4.64 -18.74
C GLY A 164 13.42 6.15 -18.72
N CYS A 165 14.67 6.61 -18.79
CA CYS A 165 15.03 8.00 -18.92
C CYS A 165 15.50 8.30 -20.34
N LEU A 166 14.93 9.34 -20.94
CA LEU A 166 15.31 9.84 -22.25
C LEU A 166 16.19 11.07 -22.05
N VAL A 167 17.38 11.03 -22.63
CA VAL A 167 18.39 12.09 -22.52
C VAL A 167 18.64 12.66 -23.90
N ALA A 168 18.44 13.96 -24.05
CA ALA A 168 18.79 14.67 -25.27
C ALA A 168 20.05 15.50 -25.08
N HIS A 169 20.92 15.31 -26.06
CA HIS A 169 22.06 16.14 -26.36
C HIS A 169 21.79 16.85 -27.69
N ALA A 170 22.58 17.89 -27.99
CA ALA A 170 22.39 18.73 -29.18
C ALA A 170 22.14 17.93 -30.48
N ASP A 171 22.90 16.84 -30.67
CA ASP A 171 22.84 16.02 -31.89
C ASP A 171 22.38 14.57 -31.65
N ASN A 172 22.09 14.18 -30.41
CA ASN A 172 21.84 12.78 -30.08
C ASN A 172 20.79 12.58 -28.99
N LEU A 173 19.97 11.55 -29.13
CA LEU A 173 18.96 11.15 -28.16
C LEU A 173 19.29 9.74 -27.64
N THR A 174 19.55 9.65 -26.33
CA THR A 174 19.91 8.39 -25.66
C THR A 174 18.79 7.96 -24.73
N ALA A 175 18.36 6.71 -24.85
CA ALA A 175 17.44 6.09 -23.90
C ALA A 175 18.21 5.26 -22.87
N ILE A 176 17.94 5.49 -21.60
CA ILE A 176 18.55 4.84 -20.43
C ILE A 176 17.49 4.03 -19.71
N ASP A 177 17.82 2.79 -19.36
CA ASP A 177 16.95 1.91 -18.58
C ASP A 177 16.88 2.37 -17.12
N LYS A 178 15.66 2.47 -16.57
CA LYS A 178 15.46 2.96 -15.19
C LYS A 178 16.05 2.04 -14.12
N LYS A 179 16.17 0.73 -14.39
CA LYS A 179 16.60 -0.27 -13.41
C LYS A 179 18.11 -0.38 -13.34
N THR A 180 18.76 -0.36 -14.49
CA THR A 180 20.21 -0.62 -14.59
C THR A 180 21.04 0.64 -14.80
N GLY A 181 20.43 1.75 -15.22
CA GLY A 181 21.15 2.92 -15.68
C GLY A 181 21.92 2.67 -16.99
N THR A 182 21.68 1.57 -17.71
CA THR A 182 22.38 1.30 -18.97
C THR A 182 21.58 1.79 -20.17
N GLY A 183 22.27 2.21 -21.23
CA GLY A 183 21.62 2.56 -22.49
C GLY A 183 20.93 1.34 -23.12
N PHE A 184 19.77 1.54 -23.74
CA PHE A 184 19.13 0.47 -24.50
C PHE A 184 19.94 0.18 -25.78
N ASN A 185 20.48 -1.04 -25.92
CA ASN A 185 21.28 -1.46 -27.09
C ASN A 185 20.47 -1.53 -28.40
N TYR A 186 19.13 -1.52 -28.31
CA TYR A 186 18.20 -1.51 -29.45
C TYR A 186 17.24 -0.34 -29.31
N ALA A 187 17.79 0.88 -29.26
CA ALA A 187 17.00 2.11 -29.19
C ALA A 187 16.37 2.44 -30.56
N HIS A 188 15.48 1.58 -31.07
CA HIS A 188 14.41 2.09 -31.94
C HIS A 188 13.43 2.82 -31.03
N VAL A 189 13.76 4.07 -30.69
CA VAL A 189 12.83 4.94 -29.97
C VAL A 189 11.73 5.29 -30.96
N ASN A 190 10.64 4.52 -30.92
CA ASN A 190 9.50 4.75 -31.78
C ASN A 190 8.67 5.89 -31.17
N ILE A 191 9.21 7.10 -31.27
CA ILE A 191 8.65 8.31 -30.69
C ILE A 191 7.38 8.69 -31.46
N THR A 192 6.29 8.02 -31.15
CA THR A 192 5.00 8.25 -31.82
C THR A 192 4.22 9.41 -31.21
N LYS A 193 4.63 9.91 -30.03
CA LYS A 193 4.05 11.11 -29.39
C LYS A 193 5.08 11.83 -28.49
N ILE A 194 5.93 12.70 -29.04
CA ILE A 194 6.40 13.85 -28.24
C ILE A 194 5.29 14.87 -28.30
N LYS A 195 4.61 15.09 -27.17
CA LYS A 195 3.75 16.25 -27.02
C LYS A 195 4.65 17.41 -26.62
N VAL A 196 5.22 18.11 -27.60
CA VAL A 196 5.94 19.36 -27.34
C VAL A 196 4.88 20.35 -26.86
N LEU A 197 4.82 20.56 -25.55
CA LEU A 197 4.06 21.67 -25.00
C LEU A 197 4.97 22.91 -25.11
N CYS A 198 4.96 23.55 -26.28
CA CYS A 198 5.46 24.91 -26.38
C CYS A 198 4.53 25.79 -25.55
N ILE A 199 5.06 26.41 -24.50
CA ILE A 199 4.41 27.48 -23.75
C ILE A 199 4.84 28.81 -24.37
#